data_AF-D8F970-F1
#
_entry.id   AF-D8F970-F1
#
_cell.length_a   1.000
_cell.length_b   1.000
_cell.length_c   1.000
_cell.angle_alpha   90.00
_cell.angle_beta   90.00
_cell.angle_gamma   90.00
#
_symmetry.space_group_name_H-M   'P 1'
#
loop_
_entity.id
_entity.type
_entity.pdbx_description
1 polymer ?
#
loop_
_entity_poly.entity_id
_entity_poly.type
_entity_poly.pdbx_seq_one_letter_code
_entity_poly.pdbx_strand_id
1 'polypeptide(L)' 'MFILNDILKPLQNAFSSTNLGRERAHWFSYAILAFIIPFTSSISSNVLRCLNT' A
#
# COMPACT_ATOMS: atom_id res chain seq x y z
N MET A 1 -7.60 3.48 -2.18
CA MET A 1 -7.90 2.49 -3.23
C MET A 1 -8.44 1.24 -2.55
N PHE A 2 -9.63 0.76 -2.93
CA PHE A 2 -10.35 -0.32 -2.23
C PHE A 2 -9.49 -1.59 -2.08
N ILE A 3 -8.84 -1.98 -3.19
CA ILE A 3 -7.92 -3.15 -3.26
C ILE A 3 -6.73 -3.04 -2.31
N LEU A 4 -6.12 -1.86 -2.20
CA LEU A 4 -4.92 -1.69 -1.37
C LEU A 4 -5.25 -1.78 0.11
N ASN A 5 -6.43 -1.27 0.50
CA ASN A 5 -6.92 -1.42 1.87
C ASN A 5 -7.27 -2.89 2.18
N ASP A 6 -7.87 -3.61 1.22
CA ASP A 6 -8.19 -5.03 1.36
C ASP A 6 -6.95 -5.92 1.47
N ILE A 7 -5.82 -5.54 0.87
CA ILE A 7 -4.54 -6.26 1.00
C ILE A 7 -3.81 -5.89 2.30
N LEU A 8 -3.78 -4.60 2.67
CA LEU A 8 -3.02 -4.13 3.82
C LEU A 8 -3.67 -4.53 5.15
N LYS A 9 -5.00 -4.57 5.25
CA LYS A 9 -5.71 -4.93 6.50
C LYS A 9 -5.36 -6.34 7.03
N PRO A 10 -5.47 -7.42 6.23
CA PRO A 10 -5.09 -8.76 6.66
C PRO A 10 -3.62 -8.84 7.08
N LEU A 11 -2.76 -8.09 6.39
CA LEU A 11 -1.33 -8.04 6.65
C LEU A 11 -0.99 -7.35 7.97
N GLN A 12 -1.68 -6.24 8.28
CA GLN A 12 -1.60 -5.58 9.58
C GLN A 12 -2.12 -6.45 10.72
N ASN A 13 -3.15 -7.27 10.47
CA ASN A 13 -3.72 -8.18 11.45
C ASN A 13 -2.81 -9.37 11.81
N ALA A 14 -1.75 -9.62 11.03
CA ALA A 14 -0.74 -10.63 11.37
C ALA A 14 0.16 -10.21 12.55
N PHE A 15 0.16 -8.92 12.91
CA PHE A 15 0.91 -8.40 14.04
C PHE A 15 0.14 -8.57 15.35
N SER A 16 0.86 -8.59 16.47
CA SER A 16 0.25 -8.71 17.79
C SER A 16 -0.62 -7.49 18.14
N SER A 17 -1.65 -7.69 18.96
CA SER A 17 -2.59 -6.65 19.39
C SER A 17 -2.03 -5.70 20.46
N THR A 18 -0.75 -5.84 20.83
CA THR A 18 -0.08 -4.93 21.76
C THR A 18 0.14 -3.57 21.09
N ASN A 19 0.35 -2.53 21.90
CA ASN A 19 0.66 -1.19 21.37
C ASN A 19 1.86 -1.22 20.41
N LEU A 20 2.92 -1.96 20.77
CA LEU A 20 4.10 -2.11 19.92
C LEU A 20 3.81 -2.91 18.63
N GLY A 21 2.97 -3.93 18.71
CA GLY A 21 2.55 -4.71 17.53
C GLY A 21 1.75 -3.86 16.54
N ARG A 22 0.85 -3.02 17.05
CA ARG A 22 0.06 -2.08 16.23
C ARG A 22 0.95 -1.04 15.54
N GLU A 23 1.90 -0.44 16.26
CA GLU A 23 2.88 0.48 15.68
C GLU A 23 3.66 -0.19 14.54
N ARG A 24 4.19 -1.40 14.77
CA ARG A 24 4.93 -2.17 13.76
C ARG A 24 4.08 -2.47 12.52
N ALA A 25 2.80 -2.82 12.70
CA ALA A 25 1.87 -3.04 11.60
C ALA A 25 1.70 -1.79 10.71
N HIS A 26 1.64 -0.61 11.32
CA HIS A 26 1.52 0.66 10.61
C HIS A 26 2.81 0.97 9.85
N TRP A 27 3.97 0.89 10.51
CA TRP A 27 5.27 1.09 9.88
C TRP A 27 5.51 0.14 8.70
N PHE A 28 5.13 -1.12 8.83
CA PHE A 28 5.24 -2.09 7.76
C PHE A 28 4.38 -1.72 6.55
N SER A 29 3.15 -1.28 6.79
CA SER A 29 2.24 -0.83 5.72
C SER A 29 2.79 0.39 5.01
N TYR A 30 3.35 1.36 5.76
CA TYR A 30 3.98 2.54 5.17
C TYR A 30 5.22 2.20 4.36
N ALA A 31 6.03 1.23 4.79
CA ALA A 31 7.19 0.77 4.03
C ALA A 31 6.76 0.15 2.67
N ILE A 32 5.72 -0.70 2.67
CA ILE A 32 5.16 -1.26 1.43
C ILE A 32 4.64 -0.16 0.52
N LEU A 33 3.89 0.81 1.06
CA LEU A 33 3.37 1.93 0.30
C LEU A 33 4.49 2.79 -0.30
N ALA A 34 5.53 3.09 0.48
CA ALA A 34 6.71 3.83 0.00
C ALA A 34 7.42 3.10 -1.16
N PHE A 35 7.40 1.77 -1.15
CA PHE A 35 7.97 0.97 -2.23
C PHE A 35 7.07 0.92 -3.47
N ILE A 36 5.76 0.76 -3.31
CA ILE A 36 4.82 0.53 -4.43
C ILE A 36 4.36 1.83 -5.11
N ILE A 37 4.14 2.92 -4.36
CA ILE A 37 3.60 4.18 -4.88
C ILE A 37 4.44 4.77 -6.03
N PRO A 38 5.78 4.78 -5.97
CA PRO A 38 6.62 5.29 -7.07
C PRO A 38 6.40 4.53 -8.39
N PHE A 39 6.26 3.21 -8.34
CA PHE A 39 6.03 2.38 -9.53
C PHE A 39 4.60 2.51 -10.06
N THR A 40 3.62 2.62 -9.16
CA THR A 40 2.21 2.69 -9.55
C THR A 40 1.88 4.02 -10.22
N SER A 41 2.50 5.11 -9.77
CA SER A 41 2.34 6.44 -10.38
C SER A 41 2.85 6.45 -11.83
N SER A 42 4.02 5.84 -12.06
CA SER A 42 4.61 5.70 -13.39
C SER A 42 3.70 4.91 -14.36
N ILE A 43 3.21 3.75 -13.93
CA ILE A 43 2.31 2.89 -14.73
C ILE A 43 0.97 3.59 -15.01
N SER A 44 0.36 4.24 -14.00
CA SER A 44 -0.91 4.94 -14.19
C SER A 44 -0.79 6.11 -15.17
N SER A 45 0.33 6.85 -15.13
CA SER A 45 0.56 7.96 -16.06
C SER A 45 0.68 7.48 -17.50
N ASN A 46 1.32 6.33 -17.72
CA ASN A 46 1.54 5.80 -19.06
C ASN A 46 0.24 5.26 -19.66
N VAL A 47 -0.57 4.56 -18.86
CA VAL A 47 -1.92 4.11 -19.26
C VAL A 47 -2.85 5.29 -19.51
N LEU A 48 -2.84 6.32 -18.65
CA LEU A 48 -3.63 7.54 -18.85
C LEU A 48 -3.23 8.27 -20.14
N ARG A 49 -1.93 8.31 -20.47
CA ARG A 49 -1.44 8.89 -21.71
C ARG A 49 -1.93 8.11 -22.94
N CYS A 50 -1.94 6.77 -22.87
CA CYS A 50 -2.49 5.91 -23.93
C CYS A 50 -4.01 6.02 -24.09
N LEU A 51 -4.76 6.36 -23.05
CA LEU A 51 -6.22 6.56 -23.13
C LEU A 51 -6.61 7.93 -23.71
N ASN A 52 -5.71 8.92 -23.63
CA ASN A 52 -5.93 10.28 -24.15
C ASN A 52 -5.32 10.50 -25.55
N THR A 53 -4.78 9.46 -26.19
CA THR A 53 -4.36 9.44 -27.60
C THR A 53 -5.37 8.67 -28.43
#